data_AF-A0A965FMH2-F1
#
_entry.id   AF-A0A965FMH2-F1
#
_cell.length_a   1.000
_cell.length_b   1.000
_cell.length_c   1.000
_cell.angle_alpha   90.00
_cell.angle_beta   90.00
_cell.angle_gamma   90.00
#
_symmetry.space_group_name_H-M   'P 1'
#
loop_
_entity.id
_entity.type
_entity.pdbx_description
1 polymer ?
#
loop_
_entity_poly.entity_id
_entity_poly.type
_entity_poly.pdbx_seq_one_letter_code
_entity_poly.pdbx_strand_id
1 'polypeptide(L)'
;MSDWSGGYRIMSPQDIESKFSVDDGLSYLDFSLDEHMPEESEERLSKVRNILERIPPREADFVELYYFKQKRQTDIAAIFGVSQPTVCYRLQRAAERIRFLLRLPAFDEPTAKPIIQSVLQDPIDVEIMLRMYHTTCQSEVAKVMGVSQGFVRHRFIRSTHRIRSAGHIELADLFDLVGANLNILREVQRPFLDAAITRIIS
;
A
#
# COMPACT_ATOMS: atom_id res chain seq x y z
N MET A 1 -35.70 -5.18 34.35
CA MET A 1 -34.57 -4.45 34.96
C MET A 1 -33.35 -4.79 34.16
N SER A 2 -32.80 -3.77 33.50
CA SER A 2 -31.69 -3.80 32.55
C SER A 2 -30.37 -3.64 33.28
N ASP A 3 -29.41 -4.53 33.03
CA ASP A 3 -28.00 -4.28 33.36
C ASP A 3 -27.14 -4.43 32.11
N TRP A 4 -26.66 -3.27 31.65
CA TRP A 4 -25.52 -3.11 30.76
C TRP A 4 -24.22 -3.29 31.57
N SER A 5 -23.28 -4.08 31.07
CA SER A 5 -21.87 -3.96 31.47
C SER A 5 -20.97 -4.18 30.25
N GLY A 6 -20.18 -3.15 29.93
CA GLY A 6 -19.39 -3.03 28.72
C GLY A 6 -18.31 -4.10 28.58
N GLY A 7 -18.24 -4.68 27.38
CA GLY A 7 -17.22 -5.64 26.99
C GLY A 7 -15.87 -4.97 26.79
N TYR A 8 -15.12 -4.76 27.86
CA TYR A 8 -13.67 -4.57 27.76
C TYR A 8 -13.04 -5.94 27.52
N ARG A 9 -12.57 -6.16 26.28
CA ARG A 9 -11.78 -7.34 25.93
C ARG A 9 -10.41 -7.16 26.58
N ILE A 10 -10.19 -7.81 27.72
CA ILE A 10 -8.88 -7.86 28.39
C ILE A 10 -7.94 -8.58 27.42
N MET A 11 -7.05 -7.82 26.77
CA MET A 11 -6.00 -8.38 25.91
C MET A 11 -4.95 -9.02 26.79
N SER A 12 -4.51 -10.22 26.44
CA SER A 12 -3.45 -10.90 27.18
C SER A 12 -2.11 -10.18 26.95
N PRO A 13 -1.14 -10.26 27.88
CA PRO A 13 0.21 -9.73 27.67
C PRO A 13 0.86 -10.24 26.37
N GLN A 14 0.51 -11.45 25.94
CA GLN A 14 0.97 -12.06 24.69
C GLN A 14 0.30 -11.43 23.46
N ASP A 15 -0.97 -11.00 23.54
CA ASP A 15 -1.65 -10.24 22.48
C ASP A 15 -1.13 -8.80 22.35
N ILE A 16 -0.61 -8.25 23.45
CA ILE A 16 0.07 -6.96 23.49
C ILE A 16 1.45 -7.14 22.84
N GLU A 17 2.22 -8.13 23.29
CA GLU A 17 3.54 -8.43 22.76
C GLU A 17 3.50 -8.79 21.27
N SER A 18 2.51 -9.55 20.77
CA SER A 18 2.35 -9.81 19.34
C SER A 18 1.96 -8.57 18.52
N LYS A 19 1.40 -7.54 19.16
CA LYS A 19 1.09 -6.24 18.54
C LYS A 19 2.26 -5.26 18.61
N PHE A 20 3.22 -5.48 19.51
CA PHE A 20 4.46 -4.73 19.65
C PHE A 20 5.68 -5.43 19.03
N SER A 21 5.55 -6.72 18.70
CA SER A 21 6.46 -7.53 17.89
C SER A 21 6.26 -7.17 16.41
N VAL A 22 6.43 -5.88 16.10
CA VAL A 22 6.36 -5.31 14.74
C VAL A 22 7.75 -5.09 14.16
N ASP A 23 8.72 -5.85 14.67
CA ASP A 23 10.12 -5.75 14.30
C ASP A 23 10.35 -6.24 12.86
N ASP A 24 9.61 -7.26 12.39
CA ASP A 24 9.79 -7.86 11.04
C ASP A 24 9.50 -6.92 9.85
N GLY A 25 8.61 -5.94 10.03
CA GLY A 25 8.20 -4.99 8.98
C GLY A 25 9.22 -3.87 8.72
N LEU A 26 9.91 -3.46 9.78
CA LEU A 26 10.96 -2.46 9.71
C LEU A 26 12.32 -3.13 9.51
N SER A 27 12.53 -4.33 10.08
CA SER A 27 13.73 -5.17 9.96
C SER A 27 14.21 -5.38 8.52
N TYR A 28 13.33 -5.64 7.54
CA TYR A 28 13.81 -5.78 6.15
C TYR A 28 14.20 -4.43 5.52
N LEU A 29 13.51 -3.33 5.89
CA LEU A 29 13.94 -2.01 5.42
C LEU A 29 15.26 -1.63 6.09
N ASP A 30 15.40 -1.87 7.39
CA ASP A 30 16.67 -1.83 8.12
C ASP A 30 17.72 -2.67 7.38
N PHE A 31 17.51 -3.96 7.13
CA PHE A 31 18.46 -4.83 6.44
C PHE A 31 18.79 -4.37 5.01
N SER A 32 17.84 -3.74 4.31
CA SER A 32 18.07 -3.16 2.98
C SER A 32 18.80 -1.81 3.02
N LEU A 33 18.85 -1.16 4.19
CA LEU A 33 19.48 0.13 4.44
C LEU A 33 20.74 0.00 5.33
N ASP A 34 21.00 -1.17 5.94
CA ASP A 34 22.10 -1.43 6.86
C ASP A 34 23.41 -1.81 6.13
N GLU A 35 24.50 -1.36 6.74
CA GLU A 35 25.81 -1.10 6.15
C GLU A 35 26.68 -2.36 5.96
N HIS A 36 26.61 -3.07 4.82
CA HIS A 36 27.72 -3.94 4.40
C HIS A 36 27.83 -4.03 2.86
N MET A 37 28.37 -2.96 2.26
CA MET A 37 29.11 -2.85 0.97
C MET A 37 28.83 -1.44 0.38
N PRO A 38 29.80 -0.51 0.42
CA PRO A 38 29.54 0.92 0.20
C PRO A 38 29.03 1.28 -1.21
N GLU A 39 29.44 0.54 -2.25
CA GLU A 39 29.05 0.85 -3.64
C GLU A 39 27.62 0.40 -3.98
N GLU A 40 27.13 -0.70 -3.40
CA GLU A 40 25.74 -1.16 -3.61
C GLU A 40 24.72 -0.34 -2.79
N SER A 41 25.19 0.33 -1.74
CA SER A 41 24.34 1.05 -0.78
C SER A 41 23.82 2.37 -1.36
N GLU A 42 24.64 3.15 -2.07
CA GLU A 42 24.21 4.41 -2.70
C GLU A 42 23.19 4.19 -3.84
N GLU A 43 23.39 3.16 -4.67
CA GLU A 43 22.45 2.81 -5.74
C GLU A 43 21.09 2.35 -5.17
N ARG A 44 21.10 1.60 -4.06
CA ARG A 44 19.87 1.20 -3.37
C ARG A 44 19.16 2.38 -2.72
N LEU A 45 19.90 3.26 -2.06
CA LEU A 45 19.36 4.48 -1.44
C LEU A 45 18.74 5.43 -2.47
N SER A 46 19.37 5.58 -3.64
CA SER A 46 18.81 6.37 -4.74
C SER A 46 17.52 5.75 -5.30
N LYS A 47 17.45 4.42 -5.44
CA LYS A 47 16.21 3.71 -5.81
C LYS A 47 15.10 3.94 -4.79
N VAL A 48 15.40 3.84 -3.49
CA VAL A 48 14.43 4.11 -2.42
C VAL A 48 13.95 5.55 -2.49
N ARG A 49 14.84 6.54 -2.67
CA ARG A 49 14.46 7.96 -2.82
C ARG A 49 13.52 8.20 -4.00
N ASN A 50 13.81 7.62 -5.16
CA ASN A 50 12.92 7.72 -6.33
C ASN A 50 11.54 7.09 -6.07
N ILE A 51 11.47 6.06 -5.23
CA ILE A 51 10.21 5.42 -4.81
C ILE A 51 9.42 6.30 -3.84
N LEU A 52 10.07 7.14 -3.04
CA LEU A 52 9.38 8.05 -2.11
C LEU A 52 8.44 9.01 -2.84
N GLU A 53 8.77 9.41 -4.07
CA GLU A 53 7.89 10.23 -4.92
C GLU A 53 6.58 9.53 -5.30
N ARG A 54 6.52 8.20 -5.17
CA ARG A 54 5.37 7.36 -5.57
C ARG A 54 4.51 6.90 -4.40
N ILE A 55 4.87 7.23 -3.15
CA ILE A 55 4.05 6.98 -1.96
C ILE A 55 3.43 8.29 -1.45
N PRO A 56 2.39 8.25 -0.61
CA PRO A 56 1.77 9.47 -0.10
C PRO A 56 2.77 10.40 0.60
N PRO A 57 2.73 11.72 0.36
CA PRO A 57 3.78 12.65 0.78
C PRO A 57 4.09 12.59 2.27
N ARG A 58 3.04 12.51 3.10
CA ARG A 58 3.21 12.47 4.55
C ARG A 58 3.85 11.17 5.04
N GLU A 59 3.74 10.07 4.28
CA GLU A 59 4.49 8.83 4.58
C GLU A 59 5.93 8.92 4.09
N ALA A 60 6.16 9.52 2.92
CA ALA A 60 7.51 9.84 2.45
C ALA A 60 8.29 10.70 3.45
N ASP A 61 7.65 11.73 4.03
CA ASP A 61 8.25 12.56 5.07
C ASP A 61 8.64 11.75 6.33
N PHE A 62 7.81 10.79 6.72
CA PHE A 62 8.07 9.95 7.90
C PHE A 62 9.27 9.05 7.62
N VAL A 63 9.35 8.46 6.42
CA VAL A 63 10.48 7.64 5.98
C VAL A 63 11.76 8.48 5.90
N GLU A 64 11.71 9.67 5.32
CA GLU A 64 12.83 10.61 5.25
C GLU A 64 13.36 10.96 6.64
N LEU A 65 12.47 11.32 7.58
CA LEU A 65 12.88 11.70 8.92
C LEU A 65 13.41 10.52 9.74
N TYR A 66 12.81 9.35 9.61
CA TYR A 66 13.18 8.17 10.39
C TYR A 66 14.46 7.52 9.87
N TYR A 67 14.53 7.19 8.57
CA TYR A 67 15.64 6.42 8.01
C TYR A 67 16.82 7.30 7.56
N PHE A 68 16.57 8.45 6.94
CA PHE A 68 17.65 9.29 6.39
C PHE A 68 18.15 10.33 7.39
N LYS A 69 17.26 10.85 8.25
CA LYS A 69 17.61 11.86 9.27
C LYS A 69 17.69 11.28 10.69
N GLN A 70 17.54 9.96 10.84
CA GLN A 70 17.68 9.21 12.10
C GLN A 70 16.91 9.81 13.28
N LYS A 71 15.72 10.38 13.04
CA LYS A 71 14.86 10.92 14.09
C LYS A 71 14.06 9.81 14.76
N ARG A 72 13.91 9.89 16.08
CA ARG A 72 13.06 8.96 16.84
C ARG A 72 11.60 9.17 16.47
N GLN A 73 10.80 8.11 16.51
CA GLN A 73 9.36 8.18 16.21
C GLN A 73 8.61 9.17 17.12
N THR A 74 9.07 9.34 18.38
CA THR A 74 8.53 10.33 19.33
C THR A 74 8.76 11.76 18.87
N ASP A 75 9.91 12.04 18.25
CA ASP A 75 10.26 13.38 17.76
C ASP A 75 9.47 13.68 16.49
N ILE A 76 9.34 12.68 15.61
CA ILE A 76 8.48 12.76 14.42
C ILE A 76 7.02 13.00 14.84
N ALA A 77 6.54 12.29 15.87
CA ALA A 77 5.21 12.49 16.42
C ALA A 77 4.98 13.93 16.89
N ALA A 78 5.96 14.51 17.59
CA ALA A 78 5.94 15.91 18.01
C ALA A 78 5.93 16.88 16.81
N ILE A 79 6.79 16.66 15.80
CA ILE A 79 6.87 17.49 14.58
C ILE A 79 5.53 17.54 13.85
N PHE A 80 4.82 16.41 13.76
CA PHE A 80 3.57 16.29 13.01
C PHE A 80 2.30 16.45 13.85
N GLY A 81 2.42 16.70 15.16
CA GLY A 81 1.28 16.82 16.07
C GLY A 81 0.41 15.56 16.12
N VAL A 82 1.03 14.37 16.06
CA VAL A 82 0.33 13.07 16.10
C VAL A 82 0.88 12.20 17.22
N SER A 83 0.20 11.08 17.51
CA SER A 83 0.71 10.10 18.48
C SER A 83 1.88 9.28 17.91
N GLN A 84 2.79 8.79 18.75
CA GLN A 84 3.85 7.86 18.33
C GLN A 84 3.29 6.57 17.67
N PRO A 85 2.19 5.96 18.16
CA PRO A 85 1.55 4.84 17.46
C PRO A 85 1.11 5.20 16.03
N THR A 86 0.66 6.43 15.79
CA THR A 86 0.34 6.91 14.43
C THR A 86 1.57 6.91 13.52
N VAL A 87 2.73 7.31 14.05
CA VAL A 87 4.00 7.30 13.31
C VAL A 87 4.42 5.86 12.99
N CYS A 88 4.37 4.98 13.99
CA CYS A 88 4.71 3.57 13.83
C CYS A 88 3.88 2.90 12.71
N TYR A 89 2.55 3.05 12.75
CA TYR A 89 1.67 2.51 11.72
C TYR A 89 1.95 3.08 10.32
N ARG A 90 2.25 4.37 10.24
CA ARG A 90 2.56 5.02 8.95
C ARG A 90 3.89 4.56 8.38
N LEU A 91 4.90 4.34 9.22
CA LEU A 91 6.18 3.77 8.80
C LEU A 91 6.03 2.33 8.30
N GLN A 92 5.24 1.50 8.98
CA GLN A 92 4.93 0.14 8.52
C GLN A 92 4.24 0.15 7.15
N ARG A 93 3.22 0.99 6.98
CA ARG A 93 2.49 1.12 5.72
C ARG A 93 3.40 1.64 4.59
N ALA A 94 4.27 2.59 4.89
CA ALA A 94 5.27 3.06 3.95
C ALA A 94 6.25 1.95 3.55
N ALA A 95 6.69 1.13 4.52
CA ALA A 95 7.57 -0.01 4.27
C ALA A 95 6.94 -1.04 3.35
N GLU A 96 5.69 -1.43 3.60
CA GLU A 96 4.94 -2.34 2.73
C GLU A 96 4.80 -1.80 1.30
N ARG A 97 4.55 -0.48 1.16
CA ARG A 97 4.47 0.19 -0.15
C ARG A 97 5.79 0.19 -0.88
N ILE A 98 6.88 0.54 -0.20
CA ILE A 98 8.23 0.55 -0.79
C ILE A 98 8.59 -0.87 -1.24
N ARG A 99 8.34 -1.89 -0.40
CA ARG A 99 8.56 -3.30 -0.75
C ARG A 99 7.76 -3.73 -1.98
N PHE A 100 6.49 -3.33 -2.07
CA PHE A 100 5.66 -3.58 -3.23
C PHE A 100 6.22 -2.90 -4.48
N LEU A 101 6.56 -1.62 -4.40
CA LEU A 101 7.09 -0.84 -5.53
C LEU A 101 8.46 -1.32 -6.01
N LEU A 102 9.31 -1.84 -5.11
CA LEU A 102 10.58 -2.48 -5.47
C LEU A 102 10.39 -3.80 -6.23
N ARG A 103 9.29 -4.52 -5.98
CA ARG A 103 8.97 -5.79 -6.63
C ARG A 103 8.12 -5.62 -7.89
N LEU A 104 7.46 -4.47 -8.04
CA LEU A 104 6.58 -4.19 -9.17
C LEU A 104 7.45 -4.08 -10.44
N PRO A 105 7.28 -4.99 -11.42
CA PRO A 105 8.04 -4.90 -12.66
C PRO A 105 7.70 -3.59 -13.39
N ALA A 106 8.67 -3.08 -14.16
CA ALA A 106 8.42 -1.91 -14.99
C ALA A 106 7.32 -2.23 -16.01
N PHE A 107 6.24 -1.46 -15.97
CA PHE A 107 5.17 -1.55 -16.97
C PHE A 107 5.37 -0.44 -18.00
N ASP A 108 5.63 -0.85 -19.23
CA ASP A 108 5.65 0.05 -20.38
C ASP A 108 4.29 -0.01 -21.07
N GLU A 109 3.42 0.95 -20.78
CA GLU A 109 2.05 0.99 -21.32
C GLU A 109 2.00 0.95 -22.86
N PRO A 110 2.85 1.70 -23.61
CA PRO A 110 2.97 1.59 -25.07
C PRO A 110 3.17 0.15 -25.58
N THR A 111 3.94 -0.68 -24.87
CA THR A 111 4.20 -2.07 -25.24
C THR A 111 3.12 -3.02 -24.71
N ALA A 112 2.65 -2.81 -23.48
CA ALA A 112 1.70 -3.71 -22.83
C ALA A 112 0.28 -3.56 -23.40
N LYS A 113 -0.15 -2.35 -23.74
CA LYS A 113 -1.52 -2.09 -24.20
C LYS A 113 -1.88 -2.84 -25.49
N PRO A 114 -1.05 -2.86 -26.55
CA PRO A 114 -1.31 -3.67 -27.75
C PRO A 114 -1.45 -5.17 -27.44
N ILE A 115 -0.65 -5.70 -26.52
CA ILE A 115 -0.73 -7.10 -26.08
C ILE A 115 -2.06 -7.37 -25.36
N ILE A 116 -2.45 -6.49 -24.44
CA ILE A 116 -3.73 -6.62 -23.73
C ILE A 116 -4.90 -6.57 -24.73
N GLN A 117 -4.84 -5.69 -25.73
CA GLN A 117 -5.87 -5.55 -26.77
C GLN A 117 -5.93 -6.76 -27.73
N SER A 118 -4.80 -7.43 -28.00
CA SER A 118 -4.80 -8.62 -28.86
C SER A 118 -5.45 -9.83 -28.16
N VAL A 119 -5.39 -9.87 -26.82
CA VAL A 119 -5.99 -10.96 -26.01
C VAL A 119 -7.42 -10.65 -25.57
N LEU A 120 -7.71 -9.40 -25.20
CA LEU A 120 -8.99 -9.00 -24.62
C LEU A 120 -9.84 -8.29 -25.68
N GLN A 121 -10.92 -8.95 -26.10
CA GLN A 121 -11.85 -8.43 -27.12
C GLN A 121 -12.73 -7.28 -26.61
N ASP A 122 -13.02 -7.24 -25.30
CA ASP A 122 -13.87 -6.21 -24.71
C ASP A 122 -13.02 -5.00 -24.29
N PRO A 123 -13.26 -3.79 -24.85
CA PRO A 123 -12.51 -2.59 -24.49
C PRO A 123 -12.66 -2.21 -23.01
N ILE A 124 -13.75 -2.62 -22.36
CA ILE A 124 -13.93 -2.43 -20.90
C ILE A 124 -12.91 -3.26 -20.13
N ASP A 125 -12.63 -4.49 -20.57
CA ASP A 125 -11.65 -5.36 -19.92
C ASP A 125 -10.24 -4.75 -20.05
N VAL A 126 -9.88 -4.22 -21.22
CA VAL A 126 -8.60 -3.51 -21.45
C VAL A 126 -8.47 -2.30 -20.51
N GLU A 127 -9.49 -1.46 -20.45
CA GLU A 127 -9.49 -0.26 -19.62
C GLU A 127 -9.37 -0.60 -18.12
N ILE A 128 -10.07 -1.65 -17.67
CA ILE A 128 -9.93 -2.16 -16.30
C ILE A 128 -8.49 -2.56 -16.02
N MET A 129 -7.83 -3.30 -16.92
CA MET A 129 -6.43 -3.73 -16.71
C MET A 129 -5.50 -2.53 -16.56
N LEU A 130 -5.57 -1.56 -17.47
CA LEU A 130 -4.71 -0.37 -17.44
C LEU A 130 -4.94 0.46 -16.17
N ARG A 131 -6.20 0.73 -15.80
CA ARG A 131 -6.50 1.51 -14.59
C ARG A 131 -6.14 0.79 -13.30
N MET A 132 -6.29 -0.54 -13.27
CA MET A 132 -5.89 -1.35 -12.11
C MET A 132 -4.39 -1.31 -11.89
N TYR A 133 -3.57 -1.28 -12.96
CA TYR A 133 -2.13 -1.09 -12.83
C TYR A 133 -1.78 0.26 -12.20
N HIS A 134 -2.38 1.35 -12.69
CA HIS A 134 -2.09 2.70 -12.20
C HIS A 134 -2.58 2.95 -10.77
N THR A 135 -3.76 2.45 -10.42
CA THR A 135 -4.40 2.79 -9.13
C THR A 135 -4.25 1.72 -8.07
N THR A 136 -4.02 0.45 -8.46
CA THR A 136 -4.10 -0.74 -7.59
C THR A 136 -5.42 -0.84 -6.80
N CYS A 137 -6.50 -0.15 -7.22
CA CYS A 137 -7.69 0.06 -6.42
C CYS A 137 -8.99 -0.18 -7.19
N GLN A 138 -9.63 -1.33 -6.95
CA GLN A 138 -10.87 -1.71 -7.62
C GLN A 138 -12.02 -0.72 -7.40
N SER A 139 -12.16 -0.16 -6.19
CA SER A 139 -13.24 0.79 -5.90
C SER A 139 -13.03 2.13 -6.62
N GLU A 140 -11.78 2.55 -6.79
CA GLU A 140 -11.45 3.77 -7.54
C GLU A 140 -11.75 3.56 -9.03
N VAL A 141 -11.29 2.45 -9.61
CA VAL A 141 -11.61 2.08 -10.99
C VAL A 141 -13.12 2.01 -11.20
N ALA A 142 -13.85 1.35 -10.29
CA ALA A 142 -15.29 1.23 -10.35
C ALA A 142 -16.00 2.59 -10.33
N LYS A 143 -15.57 3.49 -9.44
CA LYS A 143 -16.09 4.86 -9.34
C LYS A 143 -15.87 5.64 -10.63
N VAL A 144 -14.66 5.61 -11.18
CA VAL A 144 -14.32 6.33 -12.42
C VAL A 144 -15.10 5.78 -13.62
N MET A 145 -15.33 4.47 -13.66
CA MET A 145 -16.05 3.82 -14.74
C MET A 145 -17.57 3.79 -14.56
N GLY A 146 -18.10 4.26 -13.43
CA GLY A 146 -19.54 4.25 -13.14
C GLY A 146 -20.14 2.84 -13.00
N VAL A 147 -19.35 1.87 -12.53
CA VAL A 147 -19.76 0.45 -12.38
C VAL A 147 -19.58 -0.03 -10.94
N SER A 148 -20.04 -1.24 -10.63
CA SER A 148 -19.83 -1.84 -9.31
C SER A 148 -18.39 -2.35 -9.13
N GLN A 149 -17.89 -2.36 -7.89
CA GLN A 149 -16.59 -2.96 -7.58
C GLN A 149 -16.55 -4.46 -7.93
N GLY A 150 -17.65 -5.20 -7.70
CA GLY A 150 -17.75 -6.62 -8.04
C GLY A 150 -17.57 -6.88 -9.55
N PHE A 151 -18.09 -5.98 -10.39
CA PHE A 151 -17.92 -6.04 -11.83
C PHE A 151 -16.45 -5.88 -12.24
N VAL A 152 -15.76 -4.88 -11.67
CA VAL A 152 -14.32 -4.66 -11.91
C VAL A 152 -13.50 -5.87 -11.45
N ARG A 153 -13.75 -6.36 -10.23
CA ARG A 153 -13.04 -7.52 -9.67
C ARG A 153 -13.18 -8.76 -10.53
N HIS A 154 -14.41 -9.10 -10.93
CA HIS A 154 -14.65 -10.30 -11.74
C HIS A 154 -13.95 -10.21 -13.10
N ARG A 155 -14.07 -9.06 -13.77
CA ARG A 155 -13.44 -8.84 -15.07
C ARG A 155 -11.92 -8.83 -14.99
N PHE A 156 -11.34 -8.17 -14.00
CA PHE A 156 -9.89 -8.15 -13.79
C PHE A 156 -9.33 -9.57 -13.64
N ILE A 157 -9.87 -10.37 -12.72
CA ILE A 157 -9.41 -11.76 -12.48
C ILE A 157 -9.53 -12.61 -13.76
N ARG A 158 -10.67 -12.51 -14.46
CA ARG A 158 -10.91 -13.25 -15.70
C ARG A 158 -9.93 -12.83 -16.80
N SER A 159 -9.67 -11.53 -16.95
CA SER A 159 -8.75 -10.99 -17.93
C SER A 159 -7.31 -11.41 -17.66
N THR A 160 -6.86 -11.39 -16.40
CA THR A 160 -5.53 -11.91 -16.02
C THR A 160 -5.38 -13.38 -16.39
N HIS A 161 -6.41 -14.20 -16.15
CA HIS A 161 -6.39 -15.61 -16.55
C HIS A 161 -6.32 -15.81 -18.08
N ARG A 162 -7.01 -14.96 -18.85
CA ARG A 162 -6.95 -14.98 -20.33
C ARG A 162 -5.57 -14.58 -20.85
N ILE A 163 -4.97 -13.51 -20.30
CA ILE A 163 -3.60 -13.08 -20.62
C ILE A 163 -2.62 -14.22 -20.36
N ARG A 164 -2.75 -14.89 -19.21
CA ARG A 164 -1.93 -16.06 -18.87
C ARG A 164 -2.11 -17.20 -19.87
N SER A 165 -3.36 -17.53 -20.20
CA SER A 165 -3.69 -18.61 -21.13
C SER A 165 -3.23 -18.35 -22.56
N ALA A 166 -3.10 -17.08 -22.96
CA ALA A 166 -2.52 -16.66 -24.23
C ALA A 166 -0.98 -16.71 -24.25
N GLY A 167 -0.33 -17.10 -23.16
CA GLY A 167 1.12 -17.25 -23.07
C GLY A 167 1.86 -16.00 -22.58
N HIS A 168 1.16 -14.91 -22.24
CA HIS A 168 1.77 -13.69 -21.72
C HIS A 168 1.96 -13.77 -20.19
N ILE A 169 2.81 -14.70 -19.76
CA ILE A 169 3.00 -15.07 -18.34
C ILE A 169 3.48 -13.88 -17.50
N GLU A 170 4.51 -13.17 -17.93
CA GLU A 170 5.08 -12.04 -17.18
C GLU A 170 4.06 -10.91 -16.94
N LEU A 171 3.25 -10.62 -17.96
CA LEU A 171 2.19 -9.62 -17.87
C LEU A 171 1.08 -10.08 -16.92
N ALA A 172 0.72 -11.36 -16.96
CA ALA A 172 -0.24 -11.92 -16.02
C ALA A 172 0.29 -11.93 -14.58
N ASP A 173 1.56 -12.27 -14.36
CA ASP A 173 2.22 -12.23 -13.05
C ASP A 173 2.23 -10.82 -12.47
N LEU A 174 2.49 -9.80 -13.30
CA LEU A 174 2.38 -8.39 -12.92
C LEU A 174 0.96 -8.04 -12.46
N PHE A 175 -0.07 -8.47 -13.18
CA PHE A 175 -1.46 -8.21 -12.78
C PHE A 175 -1.90 -9.01 -11.55
N ASP A 176 -1.37 -10.23 -11.36
CA ASP A 176 -1.58 -11.00 -10.14
C ASP A 176 -0.92 -10.32 -8.94
N LEU A 177 0.28 -9.75 -9.12
CA LEU A 177 0.95 -8.94 -8.10
C LEU A 177 0.11 -7.69 -7.72
N VAL A 178 -0.44 -6.99 -8.72
CA VAL A 178 -1.37 -5.87 -8.49
C VAL A 178 -2.63 -6.35 -7.74
N GLY A 179 -3.20 -7.49 -8.14
CA GLY A 179 -4.40 -8.07 -7.54
C GLY A 179 -4.20 -8.59 -6.12
N ALA A 180 -2.99 -9.04 -5.77
CA ALA A 180 -2.64 -9.46 -4.42
C ALA A 180 -2.42 -8.28 -3.46
N ASN A 181 -2.11 -7.10 -4.00
CA ASN A 181 -1.75 -5.90 -3.22
C ASN A 181 -2.75 -4.75 -3.41
N LEU A 182 -4.05 -5.06 -3.43
CA LEU A 182 -5.09 -4.05 -3.62
C LEU A 182 -5.05 -2.99 -2.52
N ASN A 183 -5.25 -1.73 -2.91
CA ASN A 183 -5.21 -0.56 -2.03
C ASN A 183 -3.85 -0.29 -1.39
N ILE A 184 -2.78 -0.98 -1.80
CA ILE A 184 -1.45 -0.76 -1.23
C ILE A 184 -1.03 0.70 -1.47
N LEU A 185 -1.22 1.23 -2.68
CA LEU A 185 -0.87 2.62 -3.02
C LEU A 185 -1.96 3.64 -2.62
N ARG A 186 -3.15 3.20 -2.20
CA ARG A 186 -4.25 4.11 -1.86
C ARG A 186 -3.98 4.86 -0.56
N GLU A 187 -3.95 6.18 -0.59
CA GLU A 187 -3.91 6.99 0.62
C GLU A 187 -5.19 6.76 1.45
N VAL A 188 -5.02 6.34 2.71
CA VAL A 188 -6.14 6.19 3.63
C VAL A 188 -6.36 7.55 4.28
N GLN A 189 -7.28 8.33 3.73
CA GLN A 189 -7.83 9.47 4.45
C GLN A 189 -8.79 8.91 5.50
N ARG A 190 -8.43 9.01 6.79
CA ARG A 190 -9.43 8.86 7.84
C ARG A 190 -10.36 10.08 7.72
N PRO A 191 -11.69 9.92 7.77
CA PRO A 191 -12.56 11.07 7.93
C PRO A 191 -12.07 11.82 9.17
N PHE A 192 -11.86 13.13 9.03
CA PHE A 192 -11.76 14.00 10.20
C PHE A 192 -13.04 13.76 10.99
N LEU A 193 -12.93 13.06 12.12
CA LEU A 193 -13.97 13.08 13.13
C LEU A 193 -13.98 14.53 13.59
N ASP A 194 -14.94 15.27 13.05
CA ASP A 194 -15.20 16.65 13.43
C ASP A 194 -15.33 16.68 14.96
N ALA A 195 -14.64 17.62 15.60
CA ALA A 195 -14.58 17.73 17.07
C ALA A 195 -15.97 17.93 17.72
N ALA A 196 -17.01 18.11 16.90
CA ALA A 196 -18.41 18.16 17.28
C ALA A 196 -18.99 16.79 17.72
N ILE A 197 -18.43 15.65 17.31
CA ILE A 197 -18.98 14.32 17.67
C ILE A 197 -18.60 13.89 19.10
N THR A 198 -17.57 14.52 19.70
CA THR A 198 -17.12 14.21 21.07
C THR A 198 -18.08 14.72 22.17
N ARG A 199 -19.16 15.44 21.84
CA ARG A 199 -20.12 16.00 22.82
C ARG A 199 -21.43 15.21 23.00
N ILE A 200 -21.55 14.01 22.43
CA ILE A 200 -22.77 13.17 22.61
C ILE A 200 -22.53 12.00 23.59
N ILE A 201 -21.33 11.83 24.13
CA ILE A 201 -21.02 10.80 25.15
C ILE A 201 -20.34 11.43 26.37
N SER A 202 -20.93 12.50 26.90
CA SER A 202 -20.57 13.08 28.20
C SER A 202 -21.82 13.41 28.99
#